data_AF-A0A3B9NSK6-F1
#
_entry.id   AF-A0A3B9NSK6-F1
#
_cell.length_a   1.000
_cell.length_b   1.000
_cell.length_c   1.000
_cell.angle_alpha   90.00
_cell.angle_beta   90.00
_cell.angle_gamma   90.00
#
_symmetry.space_group_name_H-M   'P 1'
#
loop_
_entity.id
_entity.type
_entity.pdbx_description
1 polymer ?
#
loop_
_entity_poly.entity_id
_entity_poly.type
_entity_poly.pdbx_seq_one_letter_code
_entity_poly.pdbx_strand_id
1 'polypeptide(L)'
;MRPVTAIMGSRVYGFWLMSGLFIVLLEHWTELDLTVSGWFYLQSEARFWGQGSSLANSWYQTSKMLMVLLALFVLGKALMGLFRPGNLSTLRRQQWAFVAIMAVVQPCIIWLIRAQSQSACPRSIIEFGGESLHLRLLDATPALS
;
A
#
# COMPACT_ATOMS: atom_id res chain seq x y z
N MET A 1 -9.86 -37.64 -15.55
CA MET A 1 -10.00 -36.25 -16.05
C MET A 1 -9.54 -35.30 -14.94
N ARG A 2 -8.37 -34.67 -15.10
CA ARG A 2 -7.84 -33.70 -14.12
C ARG A 2 -8.52 -32.33 -14.38
N PRO A 3 -8.94 -31.60 -13.33
CA PRO A 3 -9.70 -30.38 -13.52
C PRO A 3 -8.80 -29.28 -14.09
N VAL A 4 -9.10 -28.87 -15.32
CA VAL A 4 -8.41 -27.80 -16.07
C VAL A 4 -8.47 -26.44 -15.33
N THR A 5 -9.38 -26.29 -14.38
CA THR A 5 -9.51 -25.10 -13.52
C THR A 5 -8.33 -24.89 -12.57
N ALA A 6 -7.63 -25.94 -12.15
CA ALA A 6 -6.50 -25.83 -11.23
C ALA A 6 -5.25 -25.20 -11.89
N ILE A 7 -5.04 -25.48 -13.18
CA ILE A 7 -3.87 -25.01 -13.95
C ILE A 7 -4.01 -23.53 -14.32
N MET A 8 -5.26 -23.07 -14.51
CA MET A 8 -5.54 -21.67 -14.82
C MET A 8 -5.38 -20.78 -13.59
N GLY A 9 -5.79 -21.27 -12.41
CA GLY A 9 -5.52 -20.59 -11.14
C GLY A 9 -4.02 -20.43 -10.85
N SER A 10 -3.23 -21.51 -11.01
CA SER A 10 -1.79 -21.46 -10.72
C SER A 10 -1.01 -20.49 -11.60
N ARG A 11 -1.43 -20.31 -12.86
CA ARG A 11 -0.83 -19.32 -13.78
C ARG A 11 -1.13 -17.88 -13.37
N VAL A 12 -2.35 -17.61 -12.90
CA VAL A 12 -2.75 -16.28 -12.42
C VAL A 12 -2.02 -15.94 -11.12
N TYR A 13 -1.95 -16.87 -10.16
CA TYR A 13 -1.18 -16.65 -8.93
C TYR A 13 0.32 -16.50 -9.19
N GLY A 14 0.86 -17.29 -10.12
CA GLY A 14 2.25 -17.14 -10.56
C GLY A 14 2.53 -15.76 -11.15
N PHE A 15 1.62 -15.23 -11.98
CA PHE A 15 1.74 -13.88 -12.51
C PHE A 15 1.76 -12.82 -11.41
N TRP A 16 0.82 -12.88 -10.45
CA TRP A 16 0.77 -11.91 -9.33
C TRP A 16 1.99 -11.99 -8.41
N LEU A 17 2.46 -13.20 -8.10
CA LEU A 17 3.69 -13.38 -7.32
C LEU A 17 4.89 -12.84 -8.08
N MET A 18 4.96 -13.09 -9.38
CA MET A 18 6.07 -12.61 -10.20
C MET A 18 6.04 -11.09 -10.39
N SER A 19 4.87 -10.49 -10.55
CA SER A 19 4.74 -9.03 -10.59
C SER A 19 5.12 -8.41 -9.25
N GLY A 20 4.70 -9.01 -8.12
CA GLY A 20 5.07 -8.54 -6.79
C GLY A 20 6.57 -8.61 -6.56
N LEU A 21 7.19 -9.74 -6.88
CA LEU A 21 8.65 -9.90 -6.78
C LEU A 21 9.38 -8.94 -7.70
N PHE A 22 8.88 -8.73 -8.92
CA PHE A 22 9.47 -7.80 -9.87
C PHE A 22 9.43 -6.36 -9.36
N ILE A 23 8.33 -5.92 -8.73
CA ILE A 23 8.24 -4.58 -8.13
C ILE A 23 9.25 -4.43 -6.99
N VAL A 24 9.35 -5.42 -6.10
CA VAL A 24 10.33 -5.42 -5.00
C VAL A 24 11.76 -5.37 -5.52
N LEU A 25 12.07 -6.11 -6.59
CA LEU A 25 13.37 -6.07 -7.22
C LEU A 25 13.64 -4.71 -7.88
N LEU A 26 12.67 -4.15 -8.59
CA LEU A 26 12.83 -2.82 -9.18
C LEU A 26 13.17 -1.80 -8.10
N GLU A 27 12.41 -1.75 -7.01
CA GLU A 27 12.65 -0.80 -5.92
C GLU A 27 14.00 -1.02 -5.22
N HIS A 28 14.44 -2.27 -5.03
CA HIS A 28 15.74 -2.53 -4.40
C HIS A 28 16.93 -2.11 -5.27
N TRP A 29 16.82 -2.31 -6.59
CA TRP A 29 17.90 -2.05 -7.54
C TRP A 29 17.90 -0.63 -8.10
N THR A 30 16.77 0.07 -8.02
CA THR A 30 16.63 1.42 -8.57
C THR A 30 16.16 2.40 -7.51
N GLU A 31 16.84 3.54 -7.43
CA GLU A 31 16.43 4.70 -6.62
C GLU A 31 15.24 5.44 -7.28
N LEU A 32 14.24 4.68 -7.73
CA LEU A 32 13.06 5.21 -8.41
C LEU A 32 12.31 6.18 -7.50
N ASP A 33 12.15 5.84 -6.22
CA ASP A 33 11.48 6.71 -5.26
C ASP A 33 12.21 8.05 -5.10
N LEU A 34 13.55 8.00 -5.03
CA LEU A 34 14.38 9.20 -4.89
C LEU A 34 14.36 10.07 -6.16
N THR A 35 14.45 9.43 -7.33
CA THR A 35 14.44 10.12 -8.63
C THR A 35 13.11 10.81 -8.87
N VAL A 36 12.00 10.12 -8.60
CA VAL A 36 10.65 10.68 -8.73
C VAL A 36 10.43 11.80 -7.71
N SER A 37 10.88 11.60 -6.47
CA SER A 37 10.81 12.64 -5.43
C SER A 37 11.62 13.89 -5.81
N GLY A 38 12.78 13.70 -6.46
CA GLY A 38 13.62 14.77 -6.99
C GLY A 38 12.92 15.67 -7.99
N TRP A 39 12.00 15.14 -8.81
CA TRP A 39 11.23 15.95 -9.77
C TRP A 39 10.27 16.94 -9.09
N PHE A 40 9.82 16.64 -7.87
CA PHE A 40 8.89 17.47 -7.11
C PHE A 40 9.58 18.35 -6.06
N TYR A 41 10.89 18.21 -5.88
CA TYR A 41 11.68 19.00 -4.95
C TYR A 41 12.19 20.28 -5.60
N LEU A 42 11.81 21.44 -5.07
CA LEU A 42 12.33 22.72 -5.52
C LEU A 42 13.60 23.05 -4.73
N GLN A 43 14.75 22.76 -5.34
CA GLN A 43 16.06 23.00 -4.73
C GLN A 43 16.29 24.48 -4.37
N SER A 44 15.68 25.41 -5.09
CA SER A 44 15.76 26.86 -4.83
C SER A 44 15.08 27.30 -3.54
N GLU A 45 14.12 26.51 -3.05
CA GLU A 45 13.28 26.86 -1.89
C GLU A 45 13.43 25.86 -0.74
N ALA A 46 14.31 24.86 -0.89
CA ALA A 46 14.50 23.73 0.02
C ALA A 46 13.18 23.09 0.48
N ARG A 47 12.19 23.01 -0.42
CA ARG A 47 10.85 22.50 -0.12
C ARG A 47 10.26 21.73 -1.29
N PHE A 48 9.36 20.82 -0.98
CA PHE A 48 8.57 20.13 -1.99
C PHE A 48 7.44 21.01 -2.51
N TRP A 49 7.05 20.79 -3.76
CA TRP A 49 5.92 21.48 -4.36
C TRP A 49 4.64 21.32 -3.50
N GLY A 50 4.02 22.44 -3.13
CA GLY A 50 2.81 22.48 -2.29
C GLY A 50 3.04 22.38 -0.77
N GLN A 51 4.28 22.22 -0.30
CA GLN A 51 4.61 22.17 1.13
C GLN A 51 4.34 23.55 1.78
N GLY A 52 3.48 23.57 2.81
CA GLY A 52 3.05 24.78 3.52
C GLY A 52 1.80 25.46 2.95
N SER A 53 1.29 25.03 1.79
CA SER A 53 0.02 25.53 1.28
C SER A 53 -1.16 24.82 1.97
N SER A 54 -2.11 25.60 2.50
CA SER A 54 -3.32 25.05 3.14
C SER A 54 -4.16 24.23 2.16
N LEU A 55 -4.12 24.59 0.87
CA LEU A 55 -4.83 23.90 -0.20
C LEU A 55 -4.26 22.51 -0.49
N ALA A 56 -2.94 22.37 -0.65
CA ALA A 56 -2.33 21.06 -0.91
C ALA A 56 -2.48 20.13 0.30
N ASN A 57 -2.34 20.67 1.52
CA ASN A 57 -2.57 19.88 2.72
C ASN A 57 -4.05 19.43 2.83
N SER A 58 -5.00 20.31 2.53
CA SER A 58 -6.42 19.95 2.49
C SER A 58 -6.71 18.86 1.47
N TRP A 59 -6.19 18.96 0.25
CA TRP A 59 -6.35 17.92 -0.78
C TRP A 59 -5.76 16.57 -0.36
N TYR A 60 -4.57 16.59 0.26
CA TYR A 60 -3.95 15.38 0.78
C TYR A 60 -4.78 14.73 1.90
N GLN A 61 -5.29 15.53 2.84
CA GLN A 61 -6.12 15.01 3.94
C GLN A 61 -7.49 14.52 3.44
N THR A 62 -8.13 15.26 2.54
CA THR A 62 -9.44 14.90 1.98
C THR A 62 -9.35 13.62 1.14
N SER A 63 -8.34 13.48 0.30
CA SER A 63 -8.15 12.24 -0.49
C SER A 63 -7.91 11.03 0.41
N LYS A 64 -7.09 11.18 1.46
CA LYS A 64 -6.89 10.15 2.48
C LYS A 64 -8.21 9.78 3.18
N MET A 65 -8.99 10.78 3.60
CA MET A 65 -10.28 10.55 4.26
C MET A 65 -11.29 9.87 3.34
N LEU A 66 -11.34 10.26 2.07
CA LEU A 66 -12.23 9.65 1.07
C LEU A 66 -11.91 8.16 0.87
N MET A 67 -10.63 7.81 0.80
CA MET A 67 -10.20 6.40 0.68
C MET A 67 -10.59 5.59 1.93
N VAL A 68 -10.46 6.16 3.13
CA VAL A 68 -10.91 5.52 4.37
C VAL A 68 -12.43 5.31 4.36
N LEU A 69 -13.20 6.33 3.96
CA LEU A 69 -14.65 6.22 3.87
C LEU A 69 -15.09 5.17 2.85
N LEU A 70 -14.42 5.09 1.70
CA LEU A 70 -14.68 4.07 0.69
C LEU A 70 -14.39 2.67 1.23
N ALA A 71 -13.26 2.49 1.93
CA ALA A 71 -12.90 1.21 2.55
C ALA A 71 -13.95 0.78 3.60
N LEU A 72 -14.36 1.70 4.48
CA LEU A 72 -15.39 1.44 5.49
C LEU A 72 -16.74 1.12 4.84
N PHE A 73 -17.11 1.79 3.75
CA PHE A 73 -18.33 1.52 3.02
C PHE A 73 -18.33 0.10 2.42
N VAL A 74 -17.23 -0.31 1.79
CA VAL A 74 -17.07 -1.67 1.23
C VAL A 74 -17.11 -2.73 2.33
N LEU A 75 -16.42 -2.49 3.45
CA LEU A 75 -16.45 -3.37 4.62
C LEU A 75 -17.87 -3.48 5.18
N GLY A 76 -18.57 -2.35 5.36
CA GLY A 76 -19.96 -2.31 5.81
C GLY A 76 -20.89 -3.11 4.90
N LYS A 77 -20.75 -2.95 3.57
CA LYS A 77 -21.48 -3.76 2.58
C LYS A 77 -21.19 -5.25 2.71
N ALA A 78 -19.93 -5.62 2.91
CA ALA A 78 -19.52 -7.01 3.05
C ALA A 78 -20.11 -7.64 4.33
N LEU A 79 -20.05 -6.94 5.46
CA LEU A 79 -20.65 -7.38 6.72
C LEU A 79 -22.17 -7.47 6.61
N MET A 80 -22.84 -6.46 6.05
CA MET A 80 -24.28 -6.52 5.78
C MET A 80 -24.64 -7.72 4.91
N GLY A 81 -23.85 -8.01 3.86
CA GLY A 81 -24.04 -9.20 3.03
C GLY A 81 -23.87 -10.51 3.79
N LEU A 82 -23.01 -10.55 4.81
CA LEU A 82 -22.76 -11.75 5.61
C LEU A 82 -23.85 -12.02 6.66
N PHE A 83 -24.41 -10.96 7.25
CA PHE A 83 -25.39 -11.01 8.34
C PHE A 83 -26.85 -10.82 7.89
N ARG A 84 -27.10 -10.45 6.62
CA ARG A 84 -28.47 -10.27 6.13
C ARG A 84 -29.21 -11.62 6.13
N PRO A 85 -30.33 -11.73 6.88
CA PRO A 85 -31.15 -12.94 6.85
C PRO A 85 -31.79 -13.06 5.47
N GLY A 86 -31.41 -14.08 4.70
CA GLY A 86 -31.90 -14.31 3.35
C GLY A 86 -31.02 -15.23 2.50
N ASN A 87 -31.61 -15.78 1.44
CA ASN A 87 -31.15 -16.87 0.57
C ASN A 87 -29.94 -16.51 -0.32
N LEU A 88 -28.88 -15.92 0.23
CA LEU A 88 -27.62 -15.81 -0.49
C LEU A 88 -27.08 -17.22 -0.71
N SER A 89 -26.74 -17.54 -1.96
CA SER A 89 -26.07 -18.81 -2.26
C SER A 89 -24.79 -18.93 -1.42
N THR A 90 -24.45 -20.15 -1.01
CA THR A 90 -23.26 -20.44 -0.20
C THR A 90 -22.00 -19.81 -0.81
N LEU A 91 -21.89 -19.84 -2.14
CA LEU A 91 -20.80 -19.21 -2.89
C LEU A 91 -20.74 -17.69 -2.70
N ARG A 92 -21.88 -17.00 -2.78
CA ARG A 92 -21.93 -15.54 -2.61
C ARG A 92 -21.62 -15.15 -1.17
N ARG A 93 -22.04 -15.96 -0.19
CA ARG A 93 -21.68 -15.75 1.22
C ARG A 93 -20.17 -15.93 1.46
N GLN A 94 -19.54 -16.92 0.83
CA GLN A 94 -18.09 -17.12 0.88
C GLN A 94 -17.33 -15.95 0.23
N GLN A 95 -17.81 -15.41 -0.89
CA GLN A 95 -17.22 -14.23 -1.52
C GLN A 95 -17.25 -13.01 -0.60
N TRP A 96 -18.39 -12.72 0.04
CA TRP A 96 -18.49 -11.62 1.01
C TRP A 96 -17.61 -11.83 2.25
N ALA A 97 -17.54 -13.06 2.77
CA ALA A 97 -16.64 -13.39 3.87
C ALA A 97 -15.17 -13.18 3.49
N PHE A 98 -14.77 -13.60 2.29
CA PHE A 98 -13.42 -13.39 1.78
C PHE A 98 -13.07 -11.90 1.67
N VAL A 99 -13.96 -11.08 1.11
CA VAL A 99 -13.76 -9.63 1.01
C VAL A 99 -13.63 -8.99 2.41
N ALA A 100 -14.50 -9.37 3.36
CA ALA A 100 -14.44 -8.85 4.72
C ALA A 100 -13.13 -9.23 5.44
N ILE A 101 -12.66 -10.47 5.28
CA ILE A 101 -11.38 -10.92 5.84
C ILE A 101 -10.23 -10.13 5.21
N MET A 102 -10.18 -10.02 3.88
CA MET A 102 -9.09 -9.32 3.19
C MET A 102 -9.05 -7.82 3.51
N ALA A 103 -10.22 -7.19 3.70
CA ALA A 103 -10.32 -5.79 4.11
C ALA A 103 -9.67 -5.51 5.48
N VAL A 104 -9.54 -6.51 6.35
CA VAL A 104 -8.86 -6.40 7.65
C VAL A 104 -7.43 -6.92 7.58
N VAL A 105 -7.21 -8.07 6.94
CA VAL A 105 -5.89 -8.72 6.87
C VAL A 105 -4.89 -7.85 6.10
N GLN A 106 -5.30 -7.24 4.98
CA GLN A 106 -4.41 -6.41 4.17
C GLN A 106 -3.83 -5.21 4.95
N PRO A 107 -4.63 -4.34 5.60
CA PRO A 107 -4.06 -3.22 6.37
C PRO A 107 -3.26 -3.71 7.58
N CYS A 108 -3.60 -4.84 8.20
CA CYS A 108 -2.78 -5.42 9.27
C CYS A 108 -1.39 -5.85 8.78
N ILE A 109 -1.30 -6.52 7.63
CA ILE A 109 -0.02 -6.89 7.02
C ILE A 109 0.79 -5.64 6.67
N ILE A 110 0.16 -4.64 6.03
CA ILE A 110 0.83 -3.37 5.69
C ILE A 110 1.32 -2.67 6.96
N TRP A 111 0.52 -2.64 8.02
CA TRP A 111 0.92 -2.04 9.29
C TRP A 111 2.10 -2.77 9.93
N LEU A 112 2.09 -4.11 9.91
CA LEU A 112 3.19 -4.91 10.45
C LEU A 112 4.49 -4.68 9.67
N ILE A 113 4.42 -4.70 8.34
CA ILE A 113 5.58 -4.42 7.47
C ILE A 113 6.08 -2.99 7.71
N ARG A 114 5.17 -2.02 7.78
CA ARG A 114 5.53 -0.62 8.03
C ARG A 114 6.14 -0.39 9.40
N ALA A 115 5.71 -1.13 10.43
CA ALA A 115 6.30 -1.03 11.75
C ALA A 115 7.75 -1.55 11.79
N GLN A 116 8.10 -2.47 10.89
CA GLN A 116 9.46 -3.00 10.74
C GLN A 116 10.30 -2.22 9.73
N SER A 117 9.65 -1.52 8.79
CA SER A 117 10.33 -0.67 7.81
C SER A 117 10.70 0.68 8.42
N GLN A 118 11.99 1.02 8.41
CA GLN A 118 12.48 2.36 8.71
C GLN A 118 12.54 3.27 7.46
N SER A 119 11.82 2.91 6.39
CA SER A 119 11.70 3.75 5.20
C SER A 119 11.20 5.15 5.59
N ALA A 120 12.10 6.11 5.55
CA ALA A 120 11.83 7.50 5.83
C ALA A 120 10.95 8.12 4.73
N CYS A 121 10.10 9.08 5.09
CA CYS A 121 9.37 9.83 4.07
C CYS A 121 10.39 10.69 3.29
N PRO A 122 10.28 10.87 1.96
CA PRO A 122 11.24 11.67 1.19
C PRO A 122 11.45 13.09 1.76
N ARG A 123 10.44 13.66 2.44
CA ARG A 123 10.55 14.94 3.14
C ARG A 123 11.46 14.95 4.36
N SER A 124 11.70 13.80 4.98
CA SER A 124 12.59 13.68 6.14
C SER A 124 14.00 13.23 5.75
N ILE A 125 14.27 12.92 4.47
CA ILE A 125 15.58 12.44 4.03
C ILE A 125 16.57 13.60 3.90
N ILE A 126 17.84 13.36 4.28
CA ILE A 126 18.93 14.34 4.24
C ILE A 126 19.07 14.98 2.85
N GLU A 127 18.91 14.19 1.78
CA GLU A 127 19.00 14.65 0.37
C GLU A 127 17.96 15.74 0.01
N PHE A 128 16.87 15.83 0.79
CA PHE A 128 15.81 16.82 0.62
C PHE A 128 15.70 17.80 1.80
N GLY A 129 16.76 17.92 2.61
CA GLY A 129 16.84 18.87 3.74
C GLY A 129 16.23 18.36 5.05
N GLY A 130 16.02 17.05 5.20
CA GLY A 130 15.61 16.41 6.45
C GLY A 130 16.75 15.83 7.28
N GLU A 131 16.43 15.06 8.32
CA GLU A 131 17.39 14.52 9.31
C GLU A 131 17.60 12.99 9.23
N SER A 132 16.84 12.30 8.39
CA SER A 132 16.88 10.82 8.27
C SER A 132 17.71 10.35 7.07
N LEU A 133 18.41 9.23 7.25
CA LEU A 133 19.13 8.56 6.17
C LEU A 133 18.13 7.92 5.19
N HIS A 134 18.46 7.99 3.90
CA HIS A 134 17.75 7.19 2.90
C HIS A 134 18.09 5.72 3.12
N LEU A 135 17.06 4.91 3.41
CA LEU A 135 17.16 3.47 3.59
C LEU A 135 16.29 2.82 2.53
N ARG A 136 16.86 1.92 1.71
CA ARG A 136 16.07 1.17 0.74
C ARG A 136 15.16 0.19 1.46
N LEU A 137 14.11 -0.26 0.78
CA LEU A 137 13.05 -1.08 1.38
C LEU A 137 13.54 -2.40 2.03
N LEU A 138 14.70 -2.92 1.60
CA LEU A 138 15.32 -4.15 2.12
C LEU A 138 16.65 -3.92 2.83
N ASP A 139 17.07 -2.66 3.01
CA ASP A 139 18.33 -2.40 3.70
C ASP A 139 18.21 -2.74 5.19
N ALA A 140 19.22 -3.46 5.68
CA ALA A 140 19.34 -3.74 7.11
C ALA A 140 19.58 -2.43 7.84
N THR A 141 18.73 -2.13 8.81
CA THR A 141 18.93 -0.97 9.67
C THR A 141 20.24 -1.15 10.44
N PRO A 142 21.14 -0.15 10.49
CA PRO A 142 22.26 -0.22 11.41
C PRO A 142 21.68 -0.29 12.81
N ALA A 143 22.02 -1.35 13.55
CA ALA A 143 21.68 -1.45 14.96
C ALA A 143 22.28 -0.23 15.67
N LEU A 144 21.42 0.66 16.17
CA LEU A 144 21.82 1.75 17.06
C LEU A 144 22.46 1.11 18.30
N SER A 145 23.79 1.08 18.35
CA SER A 145 24.58 0.89 19.57
C SER A 145 24.70 2.20 20.32
#